data_AF-A0A924L3R3-F1
#
_entry.id   AF-A0A924L3R3-F1
#
_cell.length_a   1.000
_cell.length_b   1.000
_cell.length_c   1.000
_cell.angle_alpha   90.00
_cell.angle_beta   90.00
_cell.angle_gamma   90.00
#
_symmetry.space_group_name_H-M   'P 1'
#
loop_
_entity.id
_entity.type
_entity.pdbx_description
1 polymer ?
#
loop_
_entity_poly.entity_id
_entity_poly.type
_entity_poly.pdbx_seq_one_letter_code
_entity_poly.pdbx_strand_id
1 'polypeptide(L)'
;MIISDCGSIDKTVQAAKNLNVKVVRCPCKGRAIQMNCGAAEAVYDILYFVHADSIPPRSFCADIIATVNTGYEFGRYRTRFEGKKWFLRLNAFFTRLDWFMCYGGDQTLFITKSLFGKLNGYQESLLIMEENDLVERAK
;
A
#
# COMPACT_ATOMS: atom_id res chain seq x y z
N MET A 1 -4.84 11.46 -3.97
CA MET A 1 -4.57 10.12 -4.54
C MET A 1 -3.55 10.28 -5.65
N ILE A 2 -2.55 9.41 -5.69
CA ILE A 2 -1.53 9.36 -6.73
C ILE A 2 -1.54 7.94 -7.28
N ILE A 3 -1.53 7.80 -8.61
CA ILE A 3 -1.38 6.51 -9.28
C ILE A 3 0.00 6.49 -9.94
N SER A 4 0.84 5.53 -9.57
CA SER A 4 2.11 5.29 -10.25
C SER A 4 1.91 4.27 -11.36
N ASP A 5 2.13 4.67 -12.61
CA ASP A 5 2.01 3.83 -13.80
C ASP A 5 3.38 3.60 -14.46
N CYS A 6 3.67 2.37 -14.87
CA CYS A 6 4.90 2.03 -15.59
C CYS A 6 4.61 1.58 -17.05
N GLY A 7 3.89 2.41 -17.81
CA GLY A 7 3.67 2.18 -19.23
C GLY A 7 2.57 1.16 -19.49
N SER A 8 1.44 1.29 -18.80
CA SER A 8 0.26 0.48 -19.13
C SER A 8 -0.16 0.71 -20.58
N ILE A 9 -0.42 -0.37 -21.30
CA ILE A 9 -0.85 -0.37 -22.71
C ILE A 9 -2.38 -0.41 -22.86
N ASP A 10 -3.10 -0.59 -21.75
CA ASP A 10 -4.55 -0.58 -21.70
C ASP A 10 -5.07 0.83 -21.37
N LYS A 11 -6.34 0.92 -20.94
CA LYS A 11 -7.00 2.20 -20.65
C LYS A 11 -6.73 2.72 -19.22
N THR A 12 -5.82 2.11 -18.45
CA THR A 12 -5.57 2.47 -17.04
C THR A 12 -5.24 3.95 -16.86
N VAL A 13 -4.27 4.47 -17.63
CA VAL A 13 -3.87 5.89 -17.54
C VAL A 13 -5.02 6.82 -17.95
N GLN A 14 -5.79 6.45 -18.98
CA GLN A 14 -6.92 7.25 -19.43
C GLN A 14 -8.04 7.29 -18.39
N ALA A 15 -8.35 6.14 -17.76
CA ALA A 15 -9.34 6.05 -16.69
C ALA A 15 -8.95 6.92 -15.49
N ALA A 16 -7.68 6.88 -15.08
CA ALA A 16 -7.16 7.71 -14.00
C ALA A 16 -7.27 9.22 -14.32
N LYS A 17 -6.92 9.62 -15.54
CA LYS A 17 -7.05 11.02 -16.00
C LYS A 17 -8.50 11.49 -15.99
N ASN A 18 -9.44 10.67 -16.44
CA ASN A 18 -10.87 10.99 -16.44
C ASN A 18 -11.43 11.22 -15.02
N LEU A 19 -10.79 10.64 -14.00
CA LEU A 19 -11.13 10.82 -12.58
C LEU A 19 -10.37 11.97 -11.91
N ASN A 20 -9.64 12.80 -12.68
CA ASN A 20 -8.78 13.88 -12.18
C ASN A 20 -7.75 13.42 -11.13
N VAL A 21 -7.26 12.18 -11.24
CA VAL A 21 -6.21 11.64 -10.35
C VAL A 21 -4.83 11.96 -10.92
N LYS A 22 -3.89 12.38 -10.06
CA LYS A 22 -2.48 12.58 -10.45
C LYS A 22 -1.88 11.23 -10.84
N VAL A 23 -1.46 11.10 -12.10
CA VAL A 23 -0.73 9.94 -12.60
C VAL A 23 0.75 10.29 -12.69
N VAL A 24 1.59 9.51 -12.02
CA VAL A 24 3.05 9.61 -12.07
C VAL A 24 3.56 8.48 -12.94
N ARG A 25 4.44 8.79 -13.89
CA ARG A 25 5.04 7.78 -14.75
C ARG A 25 6.34 7.28 -14.12
N CYS A 26 6.34 6.02 -13.72
CA CYS A 26 7.52 5.33 -13.23
C CYS A 26 8.41 4.89 -14.40
N PRO A 27 9.75 5.05 -14.32
CA PRO A 27 10.66 4.63 -15.39
C PRO A 27 10.81 3.11 -15.49
N CYS A 28 10.62 2.38 -14.39
CA CYS A 28 10.92 0.95 -14.28
C CYS A 28 9.75 0.16 -13.68
N LYS A 29 9.53 -1.06 -14.21
CA LYS A 29 8.50 -1.96 -13.68
C LYS A 29 8.97 -2.55 -12.36
N GLY A 30 8.04 -2.69 -11.42
CA GLY A 30 8.27 -3.26 -10.10
C GLY A 30 7.33 -2.63 -9.09
N ARG A 31 6.75 -3.42 -8.19
CA ARG A 31 5.81 -2.90 -7.19
C ARG A 31 6.50 -1.92 -6.25
N ALA A 32 7.63 -2.32 -5.66
CA ALA A 32 8.47 -1.48 -4.81
C ALA A 32 8.85 -0.15 -5.48
N ILE A 33 9.37 -0.20 -6.72
CA ILE A 33 9.80 1.00 -7.46
C ILE A 33 8.62 1.94 -7.71
N GLN A 34 7.46 1.42 -8.14
CA GLN A 34 6.27 2.23 -8.39
C GLN A 34 5.71 2.84 -7.11
N MET A 35 5.72 2.12 -6.00
CA MET A 35 5.32 2.66 -4.69
C MET A 35 6.26 3.76 -4.22
N ASN A 36 7.59 3.58 -4.37
CA ASN A 36 8.58 4.63 -4.09
C ASN A 36 8.38 5.87 -4.98
N CYS A 37 8.16 5.67 -6.27
CA CYS A 37 7.92 6.75 -7.24
C CYS A 37 6.68 7.58 -6.87
N GLY A 38 5.58 6.90 -6.52
CA GLY A 38 4.37 7.57 -6.03
C GLY A 38 4.58 8.30 -4.70
N ALA A 39 5.33 7.70 -3.76
CA ALA A 39 5.64 8.28 -2.46
C ALA A 39 6.52 9.53 -2.56
N ALA A 40 7.47 9.57 -3.49
CA ALA A 40 8.31 10.74 -3.75
C ALA A 40 7.50 11.98 -4.18
N GLU A 41 6.40 11.74 -4.88
CA GLU A 41 5.49 12.77 -5.41
C GLU A 41 4.38 13.18 -4.43
N ALA A 42 4.29 12.52 -3.27
CA ALA A 42 3.30 12.79 -2.24
C ALA A 42 3.69 14.01 -1.41
N VAL A 43 2.73 14.90 -1.16
CA VAL A 43 2.97 16.19 -0.46
C VAL A 43 2.56 16.17 1.01
N TYR A 44 1.84 15.15 1.47
CA TYR A 44 1.33 15.05 2.83
C TYR A 44 2.17 14.11 3.70
N ASP A 45 2.00 14.22 5.01
CA ASP A 45 2.85 13.54 6.01
C ASP A 45 2.45 12.09 6.29
N ILE A 46 1.29 11.64 5.80
CA ILE A 46 0.84 10.26 5.94
C ILE A 46 0.71 9.67 4.54
N LEU A 47 1.42 8.57 4.30
CA LEU A 47 1.35 7.79 3.08
C LEU A 47 0.42 6.60 3.33
N TYR A 48 -0.51 6.36 2.41
CA TYR A 48 -1.39 5.19 2.44
C TYR A 48 -1.28 4.47 1.10
N PHE A 49 -0.74 3.25 1.14
CA PHE A 49 -0.52 2.41 -0.03
C PHE A 49 -1.72 1.49 -0.23
N VAL A 50 -2.30 1.56 -1.43
CA VAL A 50 -3.50 0.81 -1.82
C VAL A 50 -3.25 0.19 -3.18
N HIS A 51 -3.37 -1.13 -3.26
CA HIS A 51 -3.26 -1.87 -4.52
C HIS A 51 -4.48 -1.62 -5.41
N ALA A 52 -4.30 -1.66 -6.72
CA ALA A 52 -5.32 -1.26 -7.70
C ALA A 52 -6.58 -2.15 -7.69
N ASP A 53 -6.47 -3.36 -7.14
CA ASP A 53 -7.54 -4.35 -7.00
C ASP A 53 -8.18 -4.36 -5.59
N SER A 54 -7.79 -3.41 -4.73
CA SER A 54 -8.18 -3.36 -3.33
C SER A 54 -9.05 -2.14 -3.02
N ILE A 55 -10.09 -2.34 -2.20
CA ILE A 55 -11.00 -1.29 -1.76
C ILE A 55 -10.79 -1.04 -0.26
N PRO A 56 -10.36 0.16 0.15
CA PRO A 56 -10.20 0.47 1.57
C PRO A 56 -11.56 0.63 2.26
N PRO A 57 -11.65 0.42 3.59
CA PRO A 57 -12.87 0.71 4.35
C PRO A 57 -13.29 2.17 4.19
N ARG A 58 -14.58 2.49 4.19
CA ARG A 58 -15.04 3.90 4.06
C ARG A 58 -14.47 4.83 5.14
N SER A 59 -14.15 4.29 6.31
CA SER A 59 -13.57 4.98 7.46
C SER A 59 -12.06 5.19 7.36
N PHE A 60 -11.38 4.69 6.31
CA PHE A 60 -9.92 4.56 6.30
C PHE A 60 -9.18 5.84 6.68
N CYS A 61 -9.63 6.99 6.17
CA CYS A 61 -8.99 8.28 6.44
C CYS A 61 -9.05 8.64 7.93
N ALA A 62 -10.24 8.51 8.54
CA ALA A 62 -10.44 8.81 9.96
C ALA A 62 -9.67 7.83 10.87
N ASP A 63 -9.70 6.54 10.53
CA ASP A 63 -9.01 5.49 11.28
C ASP A 63 -7.49 5.69 11.29
N ILE A 64 -6.91 6.01 10.13
CA ILE A 64 -5.46 6.28 9.99
C ILE A 64 -5.08 7.52 10.79
N ILE A 65 -5.81 8.63 10.63
CA ILE A 65 -5.51 9.88 11.35
C ILE A 65 -5.61 9.67 12.86
N ALA A 66 -6.66 8.99 13.33
CA ALA A 66 -6.83 8.68 14.75
C ALA A 66 -5.67 7.85 15.28
N THR A 67 -5.22 6.85 14.53
CA THR A 67 -4.13 5.95 14.91
C THR A 67 -2.77 6.65 14.95
N VAL A 68 -2.49 7.54 14.00
CA VAL A 68 -1.29 8.38 14.02
C VAL A 68 -1.32 9.34 15.21
N ASN A 69 -2.48 9.92 15.52
CA ASN A 69 -2.65 10.80 16.68
C ASN A 69 -2.48 10.09 18.03
N THR A 70 -2.66 8.76 18.10
CA THR A 70 -2.35 7.98 19.30
C THR A 70 -0.88 7.55 19.39
N GLY A 71 -0.04 7.94 18.42
CA GLY A 71 1.41 7.73 18.45
C GLY A 71 1.94 6.58 17.58
N TYR A 72 1.08 5.90 16.83
CA TYR A 72 1.51 4.84 15.92
C TYR A 72 1.85 5.39 14.53
N GLU A 73 3.13 5.34 14.16
CA GLU A 73 3.61 5.88 12.87
C GLU A 73 3.33 4.98 11.66
N PHE A 74 2.87 3.74 11.88
CA PHE A 74 2.63 2.76 10.82
C PHE A 74 1.52 1.79 11.25
N GLY A 75 0.77 1.28 10.27
CA GLY A 75 -0.24 0.25 10.51
C GLY A 75 -0.83 -0.31 9.22
N ARG A 76 -1.66 -1.34 9.36
CA ARG A 76 -2.18 -2.13 8.24
C ARG A 76 -3.62 -2.50 8.43
N TYR A 77 -4.35 -2.59 7.32
CA TYR A 77 -5.69 -3.16 7.32
C TYR A 77 -5.64 -4.66 7.11
N ARG A 78 -6.58 -5.34 7.76
CA ARG A 78 -6.86 -6.75 7.49
C ARG A 78 -7.56 -6.89 6.16
N THR A 79 -7.20 -7.92 5.40
CA THR A 79 -7.81 -8.21 4.10
C THR A 79 -9.12 -8.97 4.28
N ARG A 80 -10.12 -8.65 3.46
CA ARG A 80 -11.35 -9.45 3.33
C ARG A 80 -11.63 -9.68 1.86
N PHE A 81 -11.70 -10.95 1.47
CA PHE A 81 -12.10 -11.35 0.12
C PHE A 81 -13.63 -11.41 0.00
N GLU A 82 -14.19 -10.95 -1.11
CA GLU A 82 -15.63 -11.03 -1.39
C GLU A 82 -16.09 -12.44 -1.81
N GLY A 83 -15.16 -13.30 -2.23
CA GLY A 83 -15.45 -14.64 -2.74
C GLY A 83 -15.96 -15.62 -1.67
N LYS A 84 -16.82 -16.57 -2.09
CA LYS A 84 -17.38 -17.62 -1.23
C LYS A 84 -16.40 -18.74 -0.85
N LYS A 85 -15.17 -18.71 -1.37
CA LYS A 85 -14.17 -19.77 -1.16
C LYS A 85 -13.68 -19.76 0.29
N TRP A 86 -13.95 -20.83 1.02
CA TRP A 86 -13.67 -20.92 2.46
C TRP A 86 -12.18 -20.77 2.80
N PHE A 87 -11.27 -21.26 1.95
CA PHE A 87 -9.83 -21.13 2.19
C PHE A 87 -9.34 -19.67 2.11
N LEU A 88 -9.98 -18.82 1.30
CA LEU A 88 -9.68 -17.38 1.27
C LEU A 88 -10.13 -16.69 2.56
N ARG A 89 -11.25 -17.12 3.14
CA ARG A 89 -11.71 -16.64 4.46
C ARG A 89 -10.76 -17.07 5.57
N LEU A 90 -10.21 -18.28 5.48
CA LEU A 90 -9.19 -18.78 6.40
C LEU A 90 -7.88 -17.97 6.27
N ASN A 91 -7.44 -17.68 5.04
CA ASN A 91 -6.28 -16.81 4.80
C ASN A 91 -6.51 -15.41 5.41
N ALA A 92 -7.65 -14.77 5.11
CA ALA A 92 -8.04 -13.48 5.69
C ALA A 92 -8.02 -13.50 7.23
N PHE A 93 -8.40 -14.60 7.86
CA PHE A 93 -8.33 -14.74 9.31
C PHE A 93 -6.89 -14.70 9.84
N PHE A 94 -5.92 -15.29 9.14
CA PHE A 94 -4.52 -15.27 9.58
C PHE A 94 -3.87 -13.88 9.47
N THR A 95 -4.38 -12.99 8.60
CA THR A 95 -3.88 -11.60 8.49
C THR A 95 -3.99 -10.77 9.77
N ARG A 96 -4.74 -11.25 10.77
CA ARG A 96 -4.81 -10.62 12.10
C ARG A 96 -3.60 -10.92 12.98
N LEU A 97 -2.83 -11.95 12.64
CA LEU A 97 -1.70 -12.41 13.44
C LEU A 97 -0.46 -11.61 13.09
N ASP A 98 0.34 -11.34 14.11
CA ASP A 98 1.58 -10.60 13.97
C ASP A 98 2.75 -11.55 13.60
N TRP A 99 2.58 -12.31 12.52
CA TRP A 99 3.59 -13.22 11.98
C TRP A 99 4.05 -12.78 10.60
N PHE A 100 5.35 -12.92 10.31
CA PHE A 100 5.95 -12.51 9.04
C PHE A 100 5.18 -13.01 7.81
N MET A 101 4.73 -14.26 7.82
CA MET A 101 3.96 -14.85 6.71
C MET A 101 2.57 -14.22 6.51
N CYS A 102 2.05 -13.54 7.52
CA CYS A 102 0.73 -12.90 7.51
C CYS A 102 0.80 -11.43 7.06
N TYR A 103 2.00 -10.93 6.73
CA TYR A 103 2.21 -9.54 6.34
C TYR A 103 2.14 -9.25 4.85
N GLY A 104 2.14 -10.32 4.05
CA GLY A 104 2.15 -10.21 2.61
C GLY A 104 0.78 -10.35 1.96
N GLY A 105 0.80 -10.35 0.63
CA GLY A 105 -0.38 -10.22 -0.20
C GLY A 105 -0.76 -8.75 -0.38
N ASP A 106 -1.77 -8.47 -1.19
CA ASP A 106 -2.18 -7.10 -1.54
C ASP A 106 -2.93 -6.41 -0.37
N GLN A 107 -2.35 -6.41 0.82
CA GLN A 107 -2.84 -5.67 1.97
C GLN A 107 -2.62 -4.19 1.77
N THR A 108 -3.40 -3.36 2.47
CA THR A 108 -3.16 -1.92 2.46
C THR A 108 -2.48 -1.51 3.75
N LEU A 109 -1.52 -0.60 3.65
CA LEU A 109 -0.74 -0.12 4.78
C LEU A 109 -0.60 1.39 4.76
N PHE A 110 -0.60 2.00 5.94
CA PHE A 110 -0.24 3.39 6.12
C PHE A 110 1.07 3.52 6.88
N ILE A 111 1.80 4.59 6.61
CA ILE A 111 3.07 4.92 7.26
C ILE A 111 3.28 6.43 7.21
N THR A 112 3.85 7.01 8.27
CA THR A 112 4.25 8.42 8.24
C THR A 112 5.39 8.61 7.23
N LYS A 113 5.39 9.73 6.51
CA LYS A 113 6.44 10.08 5.55
C LYS A 113 7.81 10.18 6.24
N SER A 114 7.83 10.59 7.51
CA SER A 114 8.99 10.58 8.39
C SER A 114 9.57 9.17 8.56
N LEU A 115 8.76 8.20 9.01
CA LEU A 115 9.21 6.82 9.20
C LEU A 115 9.61 6.18 7.86
N PHE A 116 8.80 6.36 6.81
CA PHE A 116 9.11 5.85 5.48
C PHE A 116 10.47 6.35 4.96
N GLY A 117 10.78 7.63 5.20
CA GLY A 117 12.08 8.23 4.88
C GLY A 117 13.23 7.63 5.70
N LYS A 118 13.06 7.44 7.01
CA LYS A 118 14.05 6.77 7.89
C LYS A 118 14.35 5.35 7.41
N LEU A 119 13.34 4.69 6.87
CA LEU A 119 13.42 3.32 6.34
C LEU A 119 13.95 3.27 4.89
N ASN A 120 14.29 4.39 4.26
CA ASN A 120 14.69 4.44 2.85
C ASN A 120 13.66 3.82 1.88
N GLY A 121 12.37 3.90 2.23
CA GLY A 121 11.26 3.42 1.40
C GLY A 121 11.20 1.90 1.23
N TYR A 122 10.58 1.45 0.14
CA TYR A 122 10.54 0.03 -0.25
C TYR A 122 11.87 -0.40 -0.88
N GLN A 123 12.29 -1.64 -0.60
CA GLN A 123 13.50 -2.20 -1.20
C GLN A 123 13.26 -2.60 -2.68
N GLU A 124 13.81 -1.81 -3.60
CA GLU A 124 13.56 -1.95 -5.04
C GLU A 124 14.09 -3.25 -5.67
N SER A 125 15.06 -3.92 -5.02
CA SER A 125 15.56 -5.22 -5.45
C SER A 125 14.58 -6.37 -5.19
N LEU A 126 13.57 -6.17 -4.34
CA LEU A 126 12.55 -7.18 -4.06
C LEU A 126 11.48 -7.16 -5.15
N LEU A 127 11.34 -8.27 -5.87
CA LEU A 127 10.29 -8.46 -6.87
C LEU A 127 8.96 -8.90 -6.25
N ILE A 128 9.02 -9.52 -5.08
CA ILE A 128 7.89 -10.01 -4.30
C ILE A 128 8.17 -9.76 -2.81
N MET A 129 7.11 -9.69 -2.01
CA MET A 129 7.19 -9.55 -0.54
C MET A 129 7.87 -8.25 -0.07
N GLU A 130 7.88 -7.22 -0.91
CA GLU A 130 8.40 -5.89 -0.58
C GLU A 130 7.66 -5.26 0.61
N GLU A 131 6.38 -5.59 0.80
CA GLU A 131 5.60 -5.16 1.97
C GLU A 131 6.05 -5.87 3.24
N ASN A 132 6.37 -7.17 3.18
CA ASN A 132 6.87 -7.90 4.34
C ASN A 132 8.17 -7.29 4.86
N ASP A 133 9.10 -6.96 3.96
CA ASP A 133 10.36 -6.27 4.29
C ASP A 133 10.11 -4.92 4.96
N LEU A 134 9.25 -4.07 4.37
CA LEU A 134 8.96 -2.75 4.94
C LEU A 134 8.32 -2.87 6.34
N VAL A 135 7.39 -3.81 6.51
CA VAL A 135 6.74 -4.08 7.81
C VAL A 135 7.76 -4.54 8.84
N GLU A 136 8.68 -5.44 8.46
CA GLU A 136 9.70 -5.95 9.37
C GLU A 136 10.67 -4.86 9.81
N ARG A 137 11.07 -3.97 8.89
CA ARG A 137 11.94 -2.83 9.21
C ARG A 137 11.24 -1.70 9.99
N ALA A 138 9.91 -1.61 9.91
CA ALA A 138 9.11 -0.58 10.59
C ALA A 138 8.74 -0.94 12.05
N LYS A 139 8.96 -2.19 12.46
CA LYS A 139 8.78 -2.65 13.84
C LYS A 139 9.96 -2.25 14.73
#